data_AF-A0A434QUH4-F1
#
_entry.id   AF-A0A434QUH4-F1
#
_cell.length_a   1.000
_cell.length_b   1.000
_cell.length_c   1.000
_cell.angle_alpha   90.00
_cell.angle_beta   90.00
_cell.angle_gamma   90.00
#
_symmetry.space_group_name_H-M   'P 1'
#
loop_
_entity.id
_entity.type
_entity.pdbx_description
1 polymer ?
#
loop_
_entity_poly.entity_id
_entity_poly.type
_entity_poly.pdbx_seq_one_letter_code
_entity_poly.pdbx_strand_id
1 'polypeptide(L)' 'MTGKDEAELSRLLRAAIAGDERAYADFLHRIAALVRGFVRRKIVQGGVDPEDVVQETLLAIHVKRHTWREDAPVLPWV' A
#
# COMPACT_ATOMS: atom_id res chain seq x y z
N MET A 1 10.36 -7.60 6.40
CA MET A 1 10.12 -6.97 5.09
C MET A 1 11.44 -6.94 4.36
N THR A 2 11.52 -7.59 3.21
CA THR A 2 12.76 -7.81 2.47
C THR A 2 12.82 -6.86 1.28
N GLY A 3 14.03 -6.59 0.74
CA GLY A 3 14.16 -5.79 -0.50
C GLY A 3 13.40 -6.39 -1.70
N LYS A 4 13.09 -7.69 -1.66
CA LYS A 4 12.26 -8.37 -2.65
C LYS A 4 10.78 -7.95 -2.58
N ASP A 5 10.27 -7.69 -1.37
CA ASP A 5 8.88 -7.24 -1.18
C ASP A 5 8.69 -5.83 -1.77
N GLU A 6 9.67 -4.95 -1.57
CA GLU A 6 9.71 -3.60 -2.12
C GLU A 6 9.77 -3.60 -3.66
N ALA A 7 10.64 -4.44 -4.24
CA ALA A 7 10.76 -4.58 -5.69
C ALA A 7 9.44 -5.09 -6.33
N GLU A 8 8.75 -6.02 -5.67
CA GLU A 8 7.47 -6.53 -6.15
C GLU A 8 6.35 -5.47 -6.06
N LEU A 9 6.27 -4.70 -4.98
CA LEU A 9 5.34 -3.59 -4.86
C LEU A 9 5.56 -2.54 -5.95
N SER A 10 6.83 -2.18 -6.20
CA SER A 10 7.21 -1.25 -7.27
C SER A 10 6.79 -1.78 -8.64
N ARG A 11 7.03 -3.06 -8.92
CA ARG A 11 6.63 -3.71 -10.19
C ARG A 11 5.12 -3.66 -10.39
N LEU A 12 4.34 -4.00 -9.35
CA LEU A 12 2.88 -3.99 -9.40
C LEU A 12 2.33 -2.57 -9.59
N LEU A 13 2.87 -1.57 -8.89
CA LEU A 13 2.40 -0.18 -9.00
C LEU A 13 2.71 0.43 -10.38
N ARG A 14 3.87 0.12 -10.98
CA ARG A 14 4.18 0.53 -12.37
C ARG A 14 3.19 -0.07 -13.36
N ALA A 15 2.91 -1.37 -13.25
CA ALA A 15 1.93 -2.04 -14.11
C ALA A 15 0.52 -1.45 -13.93
N ALA A 16 0.12 -1.15 -12.69
CA ALA A 16 -1.14 -0.51 -12.38
C ALA A 16 -1.27 0.90 -13.00
N ILE A 17 -0.21 1.71 -12.95
CA ILE A 17 -0.17 3.03 -13.59
C ILE A 17 -0.26 2.90 -15.12
N ALA A 18 0.32 1.84 -15.69
CA ALA A 18 0.20 1.50 -17.11
C ALA A 18 -1.17 0.91 -17.51
N GLY A 19 -2.11 0.74 -16.57
CA GLY A 19 -3.48 0.29 -16.83
C GLY A 19 -3.77 -1.18 -16.50
N ASP A 20 -2.84 -1.90 -15.87
CA ASP A 20 -3.09 -3.28 -15.43
C ASP A 20 -3.88 -3.29 -14.10
N GLU A 21 -5.21 -3.46 -14.22
CA GLU A 21 -6.12 -3.53 -13.07
C GLU A 21 -5.85 -4.72 -12.15
N ARG A 22 -5.34 -5.85 -12.68
CA ARG A 22 -5.02 -7.03 -11.86
C ARG A 22 -3.79 -6.76 -11.01
N ALA A 23 -2.76 -6.16 -11.61
CA ALA A 23 -1.59 -5.72 -10.87
C ALA A 23 -1.97 -4.71 -9.77
N TYR A 24 -2.95 -3.84 -10.04
CA TYR A 24 -3.44 -2.90 -9.05
C TYR A 24 -4.18 -3.58 -7.88
N ALA A 25 -5.03 -4.56 -8.16
CA ALA A 25 -5.69 -5.34 -7.11
C ALA A 25 -4.67 -6.11 -6.24
N ASP A 26 -3.67 -6.74 -6.87
CA ASP A 26 -2.59 -7.43 -6.17
C ASP A 26 -1.74 -6.48 -5.31
N PHE A 27 -1.47 -5.28 -5.83
CA PHE A 27 -0.80 -4.21 -5.09
C PHE A 27 -1.59 -3.83 -3.83
N LEU A 28 -2.88 -3.51 -3.97
CA LEU A 28 -3.72 -3.09 -2.85
C LEU A 28 -3.87 -4.19 -1.79
N HIS A 29 -3.99 -5.46 -2.19
CA HIS A 29 -4.03 -6.58 -1.25
C HIS A 29 -2.76 -6.68 -0.40
N ARG A 30 -1.59 -6.51 -1.02
CA ARG A 30 -0.31 -6.55 -0.31
C ARG A 30 -0.16 -5.37 0.64
N ILE A 31 -0.50 -4.16 0.21
CA ILE A 31 -0.49 -2.97 1.06
C ILE A 31 -1.46 -3.12 2.23
N ALA A 32 -2.69 -3.60 2.00
CA ALA A 32 -3.67 -3.82 3.06
C ALA A 32 -3.14 -4.75 4.16
N ALA A 33 -2.46 -5.84 3.78
CA ALA A 33 -1.86 -6.75 4.74
C ALA A 33 -0.73 -6.09 5.56
N LEU A 34 0.11 -5.27 4.91
CA LEU A 34 1.20 -4.54 5.58
C LEU A 34 0.67 -3.48 6.55
N VAL A 35 -0.29 -2.67 6.10
CA VAL A 35 -0.93 -1.62 6.91
C VAL A 35 -1.65 -2.25 8.09
N ARG A 36 -2.46 -3.28 7.87
CA ARG A 36 -3.14 -4.02 8.95
C ARG A 36 -2.15 -4.55 9.99
N GLY A 37 -1.05 -5.14 9.54
CA GLY A 37 0.00 -5.64 10.43
C GLY A 37 0.70 -4.53 11.21
N PHE A 38 0.94 -3.37 10.59
CA PHE A 38 1.53 -2.20 11.24
C PHE A 38 0.59 -1.59 12.28
N VAL A 39 -0.67 -1.37 11.90
CA VAL A 39 -1.70 -0.75 12.74
C VAL A 39 -2.01 -1.62 13.96
N ARG A 40 -2.17 -2.95 13.77
CA ARG A 40 -2.36 -3.90 14.88
C ARG A 40 -1.22 -3.91 15.90
N ARG A 41 0.01 -3.56 15.50
CA ARG A 41 1.15 -3.45 16.43
C ARG A 41 1.19 -2.11 17.16
N LYS A 42 0.62 -1.05 16.58
CA LYS A 42 0.71 0.32 17.10
C LYS A 42 -0.51 0.76 17.92
N ILE A 43 -1.70 0.26 17.58
CA ILE A 43 -2.92 0.59 18.33
C ILE A 43 -2.96 -0.30 19.58
N VAL A 44 -2.48 0.24 20.69
CA VAL A 44 -2.65 -0.32 22.02
C VAL A 44 -3.85 0.37 22.66
N GLN A 45 -4.99 -0.32 22.69
CA GLN A 45 -6.21 0.02 23.43
C GLN A 45 -6.87 1.39 23.11
N GLY A 46 -8.05 1.33 22.48
CA GLY A 46 -9.10 2.35 22.59
C GLY A 46 -9.05 3.50 21.59
N GLY A 47 -9.70 3.34 20.43
CA GLY A 47 -10.26 4.47 19.69
C GLY A 47 -10.35 4.32 18.16
N VAL A 48 -9.42 3.60 17.53
CA VAL A 48 -9.31 3.53 16.07
C VAL A 48 -9.43 2.08 15.61
N ASP A 49 -10.37 1.80 14.70
CA ASP A 49 -10.51 0.50 14.06
C ASP A 49 -9.35 0.30 13.07
N PRO A 50 -8.56 -0.79 13.17
CA PRO A 50 -7.53 -1.09 12.18
C PRO A 50 -8.02 -1.16 10.74
N GLU A 51 -9.27 -1.58 10.49
CA GLU A 51 -9.82 -1.65 9.14
C GLU A 51 -10.15 -0.27 8.57
N ASP A 52 -10.53 0.70 9.39
CA ASP A 52 -10.75 2.09 8.96
C ASP A 52 -9.44 2.70 8.43
N VAL A 53 -8.33 2.50 9.16
CA VAL A 53 -7.01 2.98 8.74
C VAL A 53 -6.57 2.32 7.44
N VAL A 54 -6.83 1.02 7.28
CA VAL A 54 -6.54 0.30 6.03
C VAL A 54 -7.34 0.93 4.89
N GLN A 55 -8.64 1.13 5.07
CA GLN A 55 -9.51 1.71 4.05
C GLN A 55 -9.07 3.12 3.64
N GLU A 56 -8.84 4.01 4.60
CA GLU A 56 -8.37 5.37 4.34
C GLU A 56 -7.03 5.38 3.61
N THR A 57 -6.11 4.47 3.98
CA THR A 57 -4.82 4.33 3.31
C THR A 57 -4.99 3.89 1.85
N LEU A 58 -5.81 2.87 1.58
CA LEU A 58 -6.05 2.40 0.21
C LEU A 58 -6.73 3.47 -0.65
N LEU A 59 -7.65 4.26 -0.08
CA LEU A 59 -8.27 5.40 -0.75
C LEU A 59 -7.25 6.49 -1.07
N ALA A 60 -6.39 6.85 -0.11
CA ALA A 60 -5.33 7.84 -0.31
C ALA A 60 -4.36 7.41 -1.41
N ILE A 61 -3.95 6.14 -1.40
CA ILE A 61 -3.14 5.53 -2.47
C ILE A 61 -3.86 5.62 -3.81
N HIS A 62 -5.15 5.27 -3.87
CA HIS A 62 -5.91 5.34 -5.11
C HIS A 62 -5.88 6.75 -5.72
N VAL A 63 -6.18 7.76 -4.90
CA VAL A 63 -6.20 9.16 -5.33
C VAL A 63 -4.80 9.62 -5.75
N LYS A 64 -3.77 9.23 -4.99
CA LYS A 64 -2.41 9.76 -5.15
C LYS A 64 -1.47 8.90 -5.97
N ARG A 65 -1.88 7.73 -6.49
CA ARG A 65 -0.96 6.80 -7.20
C ARG A 65 -0.14 7.44 -8.32
N HIS A 66 -0.68 8.47 -8.96
CA HIS A 66 -0.02 9.24 -10.02
C HIS A 66 1.08 10.20 -9.54
N THR A 67 1.18 10.43 -8.22
CA THR A 67 2.24 11.25 -7.61
C THR A 67 3.44 10.41 -7.17
N TRP A 68 3.30 9.08 -7.16
CA TRP A 68 4.43 8.20 -6.91
C TRP A 68 5.45 8.33 -8.04
N ARG A 69 6.71 8.50 -7.67
CA ARG A 69 7.82 8.50 -8.61
C ARG A 69 8.29 7.06 -8.81
N GLU A 70 8.30 6.60 -10.05
CA GLU A 70 8.63 5.20 -10.35
C GLU A 70 10.07 4.79 -9.98
N ASP A 71 10.97 5.76 -9.79
CA ASP A 71 12.35 5.56 -9.34
C ASP A 71 12.51 5.53 -7.81
N ALA A 72 11.45 5.80 -7.06
CA ALA A 72 11.44 5.85 -5.61
C ALA A 72 10.79 4.58 -5.01
N PRO A 73 11.21 4.17 -3.79
CA PRO A 73 10.54 3.08 -3.10
C PRO A 73 9.08 3.43 -2.78
N VAL A 74 8.20 2.44 -2.86
CA VAL A 74 6.77 2.51 -2.57
C VAL A 74 6.54 2.70 -1.07
N LEU A 75 7.19 1.91 -0.22
CA LEU A 75 6.83 1.88 1.20
C LEU A 75 7.04 3.19 1.96
N PRO A 76 8.05 4.03 1.67
CA PRO A 76 8.15 5.37 2.26
C PRO A 76 7.15 6.39 1.70
N TRP A 77 6.57 6.11 0.53
CA TRP A 77 5.52 6.93 -0.08
C TRP A 77 4.13 6.60 0.50
N VAL A 78 3.93 5.34 0.93
CA VAL A 78 2.75 4.86 1.67
C VAL A 78 2.80 5.30 3.13
#